data_AF-A0A560P0L2-F1
#
_entry.id   AF-A0A560P0L2-F1
#
_cell.length_a   1.000
_cell.length_b   1.000
_cell.length_c   1.000
_cell.angle_alpha   90.00
_cell.angle_beta   90.00
_cell.angle_gamma   90.00
#
_symmetry.space_group_name_H-M   'P 1'
#
loop_
_entity.id
_entity.type
_entity.pdbx_description
1 polymer ?
#
loop_
_entity_poly.entity_id
_entity_poly.type
_entity_poly.pdbx_seq_one_letter_code
_entity_poly.pdbx_strand_id
1 'polypeptide(L)' 'MTPLEKLISWHESWALRNQIVKCKSCGAEQSENDKALAFIHEPTCLNARFASQPWQALDEVREAYWVPPATSSTD' A
#
# COMPACT_ATOMS: atom_id res chain seq x y z
N MET A 1 9.77 6.52 -12.02
CA MET A 1 8.87 6.99 -10.94
C MET A 1 9.66 7.03 -9.65
N THR A 2 9.68 8.16 -8.96
CA THR A 2 10.32 8.31 -7.65
C THR A 2 9.50 7.60 -6.56
N PRO A 3 10.10 7.25 -5.41
CA PRO A 3 9.35 6.68 -4.29
C PRO A 3 8.20 7.58 -3.82
N LEU A 4 8.39 8.91 -3.89
CA LEU A 4 7.36 9.89 -3.57
C LEU A 4 6.18 9.84 -4.55
N GLU A 5 6.46 9.76 -5.85
CA GLU A 5 5.40 9.63 -6.87
C GLU A 5 4.59 8.33 -6.69
N LYS A 6 5.26 7.22 -6.33
CA LYS A 6 4.57 5.97 -6.00
C LYS A 6 3.68 6.12 -4.78
N LEU A 7 4.15 6.81 -3.73
CA LEU A 7 3.35 7.09 -2.53
C LEU A 7 2.13 7.97 -2.86
N ILE A 8 2.30 8.99 -3.71
CA ILE A 8 1.20 9.86 -4.15
C ILE A 8 0.17 9.04 -4.91
N SER A 9 0.59 8.24 -5.90
CA SER A 9 -0.30 7.37 -6.67
C SER A 9 -1.01 6.34 -5.79
N TRP A 10 -0.32 5.78 -4.80
CA TRP A 10 -0.95 4.95 -3.77
C TRP A 10 -2.03 5.73 -3.00
N HIS A 11 -1.70 6.94 -2.58
CA HIS A 11 -2.62 7.78 -1.83
C HIS A 11 -3.82 8.27 -2.65
N GLU A 12 -3.79 8.23 -3.99
CA GLU A 12 -4.96 8.56 -4.82
C GLU A 12 -6.10 7.56 -4.62
N SER A 13 -5.77 6.28 -4.47
CA SER A 13 -6.76 5.20 -4.36
C SER A 13 -7.06 4.80 -2.90
N TRP A 14 -6.10 4.98 -2.01
CA TRP A 14 -6.16 4.48 -0.64
C TRP A 14 -5.84 5.56 0.40
N ALA A 15 -6.43 5.44 1.58
CA ALA A 15 -6.07 6.21 2.75
C ALA A 15 -5.54 5.28 3.83
N LEU A 16 -4.45 5.65 4.50
CA LEU A 16 -3.95 4.94 5.68
C LEU A 16 -4.20 5.81 6.91
N ARG A 17 -4.92 5.29 7.91
CA ARG A 17 -5.10 5.95 9.21
C ARG A 17 -5.15 4.90 10.30
N ASN A 18 -4.40 5.09 11.39
CA ASN A 18 -4.37 4.17 12.53
C ASN A 18 -4.13 2.70 12.13
N GLN A 19 -3.20 2.45 11.19
CA GLN A 19 -2.91 1.11 10.65
C GLN A 19 -4.10 0.44 9.94
N ILE A 20 -5.09 1.23 9.52
CA ILE A 20 -6.20 0.77 8.69
C ILE A 20 -6.07 1.41 7.32
N VAL A 21 -6.02 0.57 6.30
CA VAL A 21 -6.15 1.01 4.91
C VAL A 21 -7.63 1.09 4.58
N LYS A 22 -8.03 2.21 3.98
CA LYS A 22 -9.37 2.45 3.46
C LYS A 22 -9.32 2.70 1.96
N CYS A 23 -10.14 2.00 1.19
CA CYS A 23 -10.38 2.34 -0.21
C CYS A 23 -11.18 3.64 -0.30
N LYS A 24 -10.67 4.65 -1.01
CA LYS A 24 -11.39 5.93 -1.18
C LYS A 24 -12.61 5.81 -2.10
N SER A 25 -12.62 4.83 -3.00
CA SER A 25 -13.70 4.62 -3.97
C SER A 25 -14.93 3.94 -3.39
N CYS A 26 -14.76 2.93 -2.55
CA CYS A 26 -15.87 2.17 -1.96
C CYS A 26 -15.98 2.26 -0.44
N GLY A 27 -15.00 2.84 0.24
CA GLY A 27 -14.97 2.94 1.69
C GLY A 27 -14.60 1.66 2.42
N ALA A 28 -14.33 0.55 1.73
CA ALA A 28 -13.89 -0.70 2.34
C ALA A 28 -12.59 -0.49 3.14
N GLU A 29 -12.48 -1.16 4.28
CA GLU A 29 -11.39 -0.99 5.23
C GLU A 29 -10.73 -2.34 5.55
N GLN A 30 -9.42 -2.33 5.76
CA GLN A 30 -8.66 -3.49 6.22
C GLN A 30 -7.59 -3.05 7.21
N SER A 31 -7.47 -3.76 8.32
CA SER A 31 -6.41 -3.55 9.31
C SER A 31 -5.09 -4.13 8.82
N GLU A 32 -3.96 -3.57 9.27
CA GLU A 32 -2.63 -4.11 8.99
C GLU A 32 -2.47 -5.56 9.49
N ASN A 33 -3.14 -5.91 10.59
CA ASN A 33 -3.14 -7.30 11.10
C ASN A 33 -3.72 -8.29 10.10
N ASP A 34 -4.62 -7.83 9.24
CA ASP A 34 -5.30 -8.64 8.23
C ASP A 34 -4.62 -8.55 6.87
N LYS A 35 -3.44 -7.93 6.76
CA LYS A 35 -2.75 -7.70 5.47
C LYS A 35 -2.42 -8.97 4.69
N ALA A 36 -2.37 -10.12 5.38
CA ALA A 36 -2.17 -11.43 4.75
C ALA A 36 -3.45 -11.97 4.07
N LEU A 37 -4.61 -11.39 4.38
CA LEU A 37 -5.90 -11.73 3.78
C LEU A 37 -6.15 -10.87 2.55
N ALA A 38 -6.97 -11.39 1.63
CA ALA A 38 -7.40 -10.62 0.47
C ALA A 38 -8.16 -9.36 0.90
N PHE A 39 -7.79 -8.21 0.33
CA PHE A 39 -8.52 -6.97 0.55
C PHE A 39 -9.90 -7.07 -0.13
N ILE A 40 -10.97 -7.05 0.66
CA ILE A 40 -12.34 -7.21 0.15
C ILE A 40 -12.93 -5.84 -0.16
N HIS A 41 -13.27 -5.62 -1.42
CA HIS A 41 -13.98 -4.43 -1.87
C HIS A 41 -15.49 -4.66 -1.94
N GLU A 42 -16.26 -3.57 -1.85
CA GLU A 42 -17.67 -3.58 -2.27
C GLU A 42 -17.83 -3.95 -3.75
N PRO A 43 -18.90 -4.67 -4.13
CA PRO A 43 -19.11 -5.17 -5.51
C PRO A 43 -19.12 -4.07 -6.60
N THR A 44 -19.49 -2.85 -6.23
CA THR A 44 -19.58 -1.70 -7.14
C THR A 44 -18.27 -0.91 -7.25
N CYS A 45 -17.22 -1.33 -6.56
CA CYS A 45 -15.95 -0.62 -6.51
C CYS A 45 -15.19 -0.70 -7.84
N LEU A 46 -14.79 0.45 -8.38
CA LEU A 46 -13.92 0.51 -9.56
C LEU A 46 -12.57 -0.16 -9.32
N ASN A 47 -12.00 -0.01 -8.12
CA ASN A 47 -10.71 -0.59 -7.75
C ASN A 47 -10.76 -2.12 -7.59
N ALA A 48 -11.94 -2.70 -7.35
CA ALA A 48 -12.08 -4.16 -7.26
C ALA A 48 -11.72 -4.86 -8.58
N ARG A 49 -11.96 -4.20 -9.73
CA ARG A 49 -11.66 -4.74 -11.06
C ARG A 49 -10.17 -4.90 -11.33
N PHE A 50 -9.35 -4.11 -10.65
CA PHE A 50 -7.91 -4.10 -10.83
C PHE A 50 -7.19 -5.00 -9.81
N ALA A 51 -7.94 -5.75 -9.00
CA ALA A 51 -7.42 -6.66 -7.97
C ALA A 51 -6.34 -6.00 -7.09
N SER A 52 -6.49 -4.71 -6.83
CA SER A 52 -5.42 -3.91 -6.23
C SER A 52 -5.23 -4.31 -4.78
N GLN A 53 -4.05 -4.83 -4.43
CA GLN A 53 -3.69 -5.15 -3.05
C GLN A 53 -2.99 -3.95 -2.41
N PRO A 54 -3.69 -3.16 -1.57
CA PRO A 54 -3.14 -1.89 -1.13
C PRO A 54 -1.94 -2.05 -0.19
N TRP A 55 -1.92 -3.09 0.65
CA TRP A 55 -0.77 -3.35 1.53
C TRP A 55 0.47 -3.72 0.74
N GLN A 56 0.34 -4.59 -0.26
CA GLN A 56 1.45 -4.94 -1.15
C GLN A 56 1.99 -3.70 -1.89
N ALA A 57 1.10 -2.87 -2.44
CA ALA A 57 1.50 -1.64 -3.11
C ALA A 57 2.19 -0.66 -2.14
N LEU A 58 1.80 -0.63 -0.86
CA LEU A 58 2.46 0.19 0.16
C LEU A 58 3.84 -0.38 0.55
N ASP A 59 3.98 -1.69 0.63
CA ASP A 59 5.26 -2.36 0.85
C ASP A 59 6.24 -2.02 -0.29
N GLU A 60 5.79 -2.02 -1.55
CA GLU A 60 6.62 -1.61 -2.70
C GLU A 60 7.08 -0.15 -2.63
N VAL A 61 6.26 0.74 -2.06
CA VAL A 61 6.66 2.12 -1.77
C VAL A 61 7.73 2.13 -0.68
N ARG A 62 7.54 1.38 0.41
CA ARG A 62 8.51 1.27 1.51
C ARG A 62 9.86 0.78 1.02
N GLU A 63 9.90 -0.31 0.25
CA GLU A 63 11.15 -0.87 -0.29
C GLU A 63 11.85 0.13 -1.22
N ALA A 64 11.11 0.94 -1.96
CA ALA A 64 11.69 1.99 -2.80
C ALA A 64 12.31 3.15 -1.98
N TYR A 65 11.85 3.37 -0.75
CA TYR A 65 12.43 4.32 0.20
C TYR A 65 13.58 3.71 1.02
N TRP A 66 13.60 2.39 1.17
CA TRP A 66 14.62 1.70 1.95
C TRP A 66 15.96 1.74 1.22
N VAL A 67 16.87 2.57 1.72
CA VAL A 67 18.28 2.50 1.36
C VAL A 67 18.92 1.47 2.30
N PRO A 68 19.46 0.35 1.80
CA PRO A 68 20.15 -0.58 2.67
C PRO A 68 21.31 0.16 3.37
N PRO A 69 21.50 -0.02 4.69
CA PRO A 69 22.68 0.51 5.34
C PRO A 69 23.90 -0.06 4.62
N ALA A 70 24.83 0.82 4.23
CA ALA A 70 26.08 0.41 3.63
C ALA A 70 26.68 -0.66 4.53
N THR A 71 26.83 -1.87 4.00
CA THR A 71 27.59 -2.91 4.69
C THR A 71 28.95 -2.30 4.95
N SER A 72 29.24 -1.97 6.20
CA SER A 72 30.59 -1.60 6.63
C SER A 72 31.46 -2.82 6.36
N SER A 73 32.01 -2.89 5.15
CA SER A 73 33.19 -3.69 4.83
C SER A 73 34.28 -3.18 5.76
N THR A 74 34.39 -3.85 6.90
CA THR A 74 35.53 -3.70 7.80
C THR A 74 36.60 -4.57 7.16
N ASP A 75 37.59 -3.90 6.57
CA ASP A 75 38.83 -4.48 6.04
C ASP A 75 39.59 -5.22 7.15
#